data_AF-A0A9E9NSK5-F1
#
_entry.id   AF-A0A9E9NSK5-F1
#
_cell.length_a   1.000
_cell.length_b   1.000
_cell.length_c   1.000
_cell.angle_alpha   90.00
_cell.angle_beta   90.00
_cell.angle_gamma   90.00
#
_symmetry.space_group_name_H-M   'P 1'
#
loop_
_entity.id
_entity.type
_entity.pdbx_description
1 polymer ?
#
loop_
_entity_poly.entity_id
_entity_poly.type
_entity_poly.pdbx_seq_one_letter_code
_entity_poly.pdbx_strand_id
1 'polypeptide(L)'
;MSEAENNNDKPVPRTFMEELGFDLPEEAFSFYIDGSDIVFNLQIVEEVGCDFRFYEQQEKFPLTDEQIEKLKDAGYYSKEGFLIL
;
A
#
# COMPACT_ATOMS: atom_id res chain seq x y z
N MET A 1 -2.28 -4.20 -29.04
CA MET A 1 -3.11 -4.91 -28.05
C MET A 1 -2.18 -5.59 -27.09
N SER A 2 -1.89 -4.92 -25.98
CA SER A 2 -1.32 -5.51 -24.77
C SER A 2 -1.85 -4.63 -23.66
N GLU A 3 -3.14 -4.81 -23.36
CA GLU A 3 -3.72 -4.33 -22.11
C GLU A 3 -2.86 -4.94 -21.00
N ALA A 4 -1.99 -4.14 -20.40
CA ALA A 4 -1.43 -4.45 -19.11
C ALA A 4 -2.63 -4.67 -18.19
N GLU A 5 -2.88 -5.93 -17.82
CA GLU A 5 -3.84 -6.29 -16.76
C GLU A 5 -3.52 -5.38 -15.57
N ASN A 6 -4.32 -4.33 -15.42
CA ASN A 6 -4.13 -3.30 -14.41
C ASN A 6 -4.40 -4.00 -13.07
N ASN A 7 -3.37 -4.43 -12.36
CA ASN A 7 -3.50 -5.00 -11.01
C ASN A 7 -4.18 -4.04 -10.02
N ASN A 8 -4.38 -2.79 -10.43
CA ASN A 8 -5.26 -1.77 -9.88
C ASN A 8 -6.76 -2.14 -9.83
N ASP A 9 -7.20 -3.23 -10.47
CA ASP A 9 -8.61 -3.67 -10.48
C ASP A 9 -9.03 -4.39 -9.18
N LYS A 10 -8.06 -4.78 -8.33
CA LYS A 10 -8.34 -5.43 -7.04
C LYS A 10 -7.85 -4.56 -5.89
N PRO A 11 -8.67 -3.63 -5.42
CA PRO A 11 -8.36 -2.93 -4.19
C PRO A 11 -8.24 -3.91 -3.03
N VAL A 12 -7.30 -3.64 -2.13
CA VAL A 12 -7.02 -4.44 -0.95
C VAL A 12 -7.76 -3.85 0.23
N PRO A 13 -8.60 -4.63 0.92
CA PRO A 13 -9.28 -4.12 2.10
C PRO A 13 -8.25 -3.82 3.19
N ARG A 14 -8.38 -2.67 3.86
CA ARG A 14 -7.51 -2.26 4.96
C ARG A 14 -7.41 -3.32 6.06
N THR A 15 -8.51 -4.02 6.32
CA THR A 15 -8.57 -5.13 7.29
C THR A 15 -7.56 -6.24 6.98
N PHE A 16 -7.25 -6.50 5.71
CA PHE A 16 -6.22 -7.49 5.35
C PHE A 16 -4.82 -7.04 5.80
N MET A 17 -4.53 -5.74 5.73
CA MET A 17 -3.25 -5.19 6.21
C MET A 17 -3.16 -5.23 7.73
N GLU A 18 -4.25 -4.94 8.42
CA GLU A 18 -4.35 -5.08 9.87
C GLU A 18 -4.16 -6.55 10.31
N GLU A 19 -4.74 -7.51 9.58
CA GLU A 19 -4.55 -8.95 9.80
C GLU A 19 -3.11 -9.43 9.51
N LEU A 20 -2.39 -8.73 8.64
CA LEU A 20 -0.95 -8.92 8.43
C LEU A 20 -0.11 -8.33 9.58
N GLY A 21 -0.71 -7.53 10.46
CA GLY A 21 -0.05 -6.87 11.58
C GLY A 21 0.41 -5.44 11.31
N PHE A 22 -0.08 -4.81 10.24
CA PHE A 22 0.19 -3.40 9.95
C PHE A 22 -0.94 -2.51 10.46
N ASP A 23 -0.62 -1.63 11.40
CA ASP A 23 -1.51 -0.56 11.85
C ASP A 23 -1.35 0.63 10.90
N LEU A 24 -2.21 0.70 9.88
CA LEU A 24 -2.11 1.74 8.86
C LEU A 24 -2.79 3.03 9.34
N PRO A 25 -2.22 4.22 9.07
CA PRO A 25 -2.89 5.52 9.28
C PRO A 25 -3.92 5.79 8.17
N GLU A 26 -4.95 6.60 8.42
CA GLU A 26 -6.05 6.84 7.47
C GLU A 26 -5.55 7.39 6.13
N GLU A 27 -4.43 8.11 6.17
CA GLU A 27 -3.72 8.65 5.03
C GLU A 27 -3.13 7.60 4.07
N ALA A 28 -2.98 6.34 4.50
CA ALA A 28 -2.46 5.26 3.66
C ALA A 28 -3.48 4.85 2.58
N PHE A 29 -3.12 5.05 1.30
CA PHE A 29 -4.04 4.85 0.18
C PHE A 29 -3.58 3.77 -0.81
N SER A 30 -2.29 3.42 -0.81
CA SER A 30 -1.76 2.35 -1.67
C SER A 30 -0.50 1.74 -1.07
N PHE A 31 -0.11 0.57 -1.59
CA PHE A 31 1.17 -0.04 -1.26
C PHE A 31 1.74 -0.81 -2.46
N TYR A 32 3.02 -1.12 -2.42
CA TYR A 32 3.67 -2.03 -3.36
C TYR A 32 4.77 -2.82 -2.66
N ILE A 33 5.23 -3.89 -3.30
CA ILE A 33 6.29 -4.72 -2.76
C ILE A 33 7.61 -4.41 -3.45
N ASP A 34 8.61 -4.01 -2.67
CA ASP A 34 9.99 -3.81 -3.11
C ASP A 34 10.88 -4.95 -2.60
N GLY A 35 10.89 -6.06 -3.32
CA GLY A 35 11.66 -7.24 -2.93
C GLY A 35 11.08 -7.94 -1.71
N SER A 36 11.71 -7.76 -0.54
CA SER A 36 11.24 -8.32 0.75
C SER A 36 10.62 -7.28 1.67
N ASP A 37 10.38 -6.08 1.15
CA ASP A 37 9.79 -4.99 1.90
C ASP A 37 8.45 -4.58 1.28
N ILE A 38 7.51 -4.19 2.14
CA ILE A 38 6.29 -3.50 1.75
C ILE A 38 6.51 -1.98 1.84
N VAL A 39 6.03 -1.24 0.85
CA VAL A 39 6.08 0.22 0.83
C VAL A 39 4.67 0.75 0.76
N PHE A 40 4.22 1.45 1.79
CA PHE A 40 2.94 2.15 1.83
C PHE A 40 3.12 3.58 1.34
N ASN A 41 2.19 4.06 0.51
CA ASN A 41 2.09 5.46 0.15
C ASN A 41 0.97 6.10 0.97
N LEU A 42 1.32 7.19 1.64
CA LEU A 42 0.44 7.99 2.48
C LEU A 42 0.25 9.36 1.85
N GLN A 43 -0.98 9.87 1.88
CA GLN A 43 -1.28 11.23 1.44
C GLN A 43 -1.48 12.12 2.68
N ILE A 44 -0.47 12.93 2.97
CA ILE A 44 -0.50 13.84 4.12
C ILE A 44 -1.09 15.19 3.68
N VAL A 45 -2.04 15.68 4.47
CA VAL A 45 -2.63 17.01 4.31
C VAL A 45 -2.15 17.88 5.45
N GLU A 46 -1.36 18.90 5.14
CA GLU A 46 -0.83 19.84 6.12
C GLU A 46 -1.46 21.22 5.89
N GLU A 47 -2.06 21.78 6.94
CA GLU A 47 -2.61 23.13 6.92
C GLU A 47 -1.49 24.14 7.24
N VAL A 48 -1.16 25.00 6.28
CA VAL A 48 -0.08 25.98 6.41
C VAL A 48 -0.66 27.38 6.24
N GLY A 49 -1.10 27.96 7.35
CA GLY A 49 -1.74 29.28 7.36
C GLY A 49 -3.19 29.21 6.90
N CYS A 50 -3.52 29.82 5.76
CA CYS A 50 -4.85 29.74 5.13
C CYS A 50 -4.87 28.79 3.92
N ASP A 51 -3.79 28.03 3.69
CA ASP A 51 -3.61 27.15 2.54
C ASP A 51 -3.42 25.69 2.99
N PHE A 52 -3.79 24.75 2.13
CA PHE A 52 -3.55 23.32 2.30
C PHE A 52 -2.40 22.87 1.41
N ARG A 53 -1.46 22.10 1.97
CA ARG A 53 -0.42 21.42 1.22
C ARG A 53 -0.66 19.93 1.26
N PHE A 54 -0.59 19.32 0.08
CA PHE A 54 -0.66 17.87 -0.09
C PHE A 54 0.73 17.38 -0.44
N TYR A 55 1.22 16.39 0.30
CA TYR A 55 2.45 15.69 -0.07
C TYR A 55 2.30 14.20 0.18
N GLU A 56 3.00 13.44 -0.65
CA GLU A 56 3.07 11.99 -0.53
C GLU A 56 4.24 11.62 0.36
N GLN A 57 3.98 10.73 1.33
CA GLN A 57 5.00 10.13 2.16
C GLN A 57 5.02 8.63 1.89
N GLN A 58 6.21 8.03 1.93
CA GLN A 58 6.36 6.58 1.80
C GLN A 58 6.89 6.00 3.10
N GLU A 59 6.23 4.97 3.58
CA GLU A 59 6.70 4.18 4.73
C GLU A 59 7.06 2.78 4.27
N LYS A 60 8.29 2.35 4.59
CA LYS A 60 8.85 1.08 4.15
C LYS A 60 9.05 0.17 5.35
N PHE A 61 8.48 -1.03 5.29
CA PHE A 61 8.58 -2.03 6.35
C PHE A 61 9.09 -3.36 5.79
N PRO A 62 10.00 -4.04 6.52
CA PRO A 62 10.42 -5.38 6.14
C PRO A 62 9.27 -6.36 6.36
N LEU A 63 9.05 -7.27 5.41
CA LEU A 63 8.09 -8.35 5.55
C LEU A 63 8.76 -9.61 6.11
N THR A 64 8.03 -10.34 6.96
CA THR A 64 8.41 -11.71 7.33
C THR A 64 8.04 -12.70 6.23
N ASP A 65 8.67 -13.87 6.22
CA ASP A 65 8.35 -14.94 5.27
C ASP A 65 6.85 -15.30 5.29
N GLU A 66 6.24 -15.36 6.49
CA GLU A 66 4.80 -15.63 6.65
C GLU A 66 3.93 -14.53 6.01
N GLN A 67 4.30 -13.25 6.15
CA GLN A 67 3.57 -12.15 5.52
C GLN A 67 3.72 -12.18 4.00
N ILE A 68 4.92 -12.51 3.50
CA ILE A 68 5.19 -12.67 2.07
C ILE A 68 4.33 -13.78 1.48
N GLU A 69 4.22 -14.93 2.17
CA GLU A 69 3.38 -16.03 1.72
C GLU A 69 1.90 -15.65 1.70
N LYS A 70 1.39 -14.98 2.74
CA LYS A 70 0.01 -14.48 2.77
C LYS A 70 -0.29 -13.48 1.65
N LEU A 71 0.64 -12.56 1.36
CA LEU A 71 0.51 -11.61 0.25
C LEU A 71 0.48 -12.33 -1.10
N LYS A 72 1.31 -13.36 -1.29
CA LYS A 72 1.33 -14.16 -2.53
C LYS A 72 0.06 -14.97 -2.71
N ASP A 73 -0.43 -15.63 -1.65
CA ASP A 73 -1.65 -16.44 -1.67
C ASP A 73 -2.89 -15.57 -2.00
N ALA A 74 -2.96 -14.37 -1.42
CA ALA A 74 -4.01 -13.41 -1.70
C ALA A 74 -3.85 -12.69 -3.07
N GLY A 75 -2.72 -12.85 -3.76
CA GLY A 75 -2.44 -12.20 -5.04
C GLY A 75 -2.01 -10.73 -4.92
N TYR A 76 -1.59 -10.29 -3.74
CA TYR A 76 -1.20 -8.92 -3.40
C TYR A 76 0.32 -8.72 -3.33
N TYR A 77 1.09 -9.58 -4.00
CA TYR A 77 2.54 -9.50 -4.07
C TYR A 77 2.99 -8.99 -5.45
N SER A 78 3.10 -7.67 -5.61
CA SER A 78 3.50 -7.05 -6.88
C SER A 78 4.31 -5.76 -6.67
N LYS A 79 5.20 -5.48 -7.63
CA LYS A 79 5.94 -4.22 -7.75
C LYS A 79 5.09 -3.08 -8.33
N GLU A 80 3.99 -3.41 -9.00
CA GLU A 80 3.09 -2.42 -9.61
C GLU A 80 2.25 -1.68 -8.56
N GLY A 81 2.01 -2.34 -7.43
CA GLY A 81 1.24 -1.81 -6.31
C GLY A 81 -0.26 -2.05 -6.41
N PHE A 82 -0.93 -1.81 -5.29
CA PHE A 82 -2.37 -1.97 -5.11
C PHE A 82 -2.92 -0.80 -4.29
N LEU A 83 -4.18 -0.44 -4.55
CA LEU A 83 -4.92 0.53 -3.75
C LEU A 83 -5.44 -0.13 -2.47
N ILE A 84 -5.52 0.65 -1.39
CA ILE A 84 -6.10 0.24 -0.12
C ILE A 84 -7.51 0.85 -0.01
N LEU A 85 -8.50 0.05 0.37
CA LEU A 85 -9.90 0.46 0.61
C LEU A 85 -10.30 0.36 2.09
#